data_AF-A0A7C8AKX5-F1
#
_entry.id   AF-A0A7C8AKX5-F1
#
_cell.length_a   1.000
_cell.length_b   1.000
_cell.length_c   1.000
_cell.angle_alpha   90.00
_cell.angle_beta   90.00
_cell.angle_gamma   90.00
#
_symmetry.space_group_name_H-M   'P 1'
#
loop_
_entity.id
_entity.type
_entity.pdbx_description
1 polymer ?
#
loop_
_entity_poly.entity_id
_entity_poly.type
_entity_poly.pdbx_seq_one_letter_code
_entity_poly.pdbx_strand_id
1 'polypeptide(L)'
;MAKVDGEALSHFRLREFENRDGLAMVHAATLEALERVRRDLCAAVGEEVWVIITDAVRTQADLERLAARYGWTDEGGLVARRSKHLAAFGGIAVDIVAVVARTRQRIPQGVLGRVCRRYFDWVKDNYQDGHVHADNRSFAG
;
A
#
# COMPACT_ATOMS: atom_id res chain seq x y z
N MET A 1 16.13 -13.89 -8.14
CA MET A 1 15.04 -12.89 -8.19
C MET A 1 13.76 -13.57 -7.76
N ALA A 2 13.02 -12.98 -6.82
CA ALA A 2 11.69 -13.48 -6.45
C ALA A 2 10.72 -13.35 -7.63
N LYS A 3 9.78 -14.30 -7.75
CA LYS A 3 8.88 -14.42 -8.89
C LYS A 3 7.43 -14.57 -8.43
N VAL A 4 6.50 -13.99 -9.20
CA VAL A 4 5.06 -14.25 -9.07
C VAL A 4 4.60 -14.89 -10.36
N ASP A 5 4.04 -16.10 -10.25
CA ASP A 5 3.54 -16.90 -11.38
C ASP A 5 4.55 -17.03 -12.55
N GLY A 6 5.85 -17.13 -12.22
CA GLY A 6 6.93 -17.34 -13.19
C GLY A 6 7.65 -16.08 -13.68
N GLU A 7 7.08 -14.88 -13.50
CA GLU A 7 7.74 -13.62 -13.88
C GLU A 7 8.42 -12.95 -12.68
N ALA A 8 9.44 -12.14 -12.95
CA ALA A 8 10.21 -11.45 -11.91
C ALA A 8 9.42 -10.30 -11.28
N LEU A 9 9.54 -10.15 -9.96
CA LEU A 9 9.13 -8.93 -9.24
C LEU A 9 10.06 -7.77 -9.64
N SER A 10 9.57 -6.82 -10.44
CA SER A 10 10.41 -5.76 -11.01
C SER A 10 9.76 -4.36 -11.07
N HIS A 11 8.47 -4.22 -10.74
CA HIS A 11 7.73 -2.97 -10.96
C HIS A 11 7.81 -1.95 -9.81
N PHE A 12 8.36 -2.35 -8.66
CA PHE A 12 8.51 -1.48 -7.50
C PHE A 12 9.98 -1.37 -7.11
N ARG A 13 10.43 -0.15 -6.82
CA ARG A 13 11.76 0.17 -6.31
C ARG A 13 11.67 0.38 -4.80
N LEU A 14 12.74 0.02 -4.09
CA LEU A 14 12.79 0.17 -2.62
C LEU A 14 12.49 1.61 -2.16
N ARG A 15 12.97 2.62 -2.91
CA ARG A 15 12.72 4.04 -2.63
C ARG A 15 11.24 4.45 -2.59
N GLU A 16 10.35 3.66 -3.19
CA GLU A 16 8.91 3.94 -3.20
C GLU A 16 8.26 3.59 -1.85
N PHE A 17 8.95 2.81 -1.02
CA PHE A 17 8.53 2.45 0.33
C PHE A 17 9.24 3.29 1.40
N GLU A 18 9.99 4.29 0.99
CA GLU A 18 10.81 5.12 1.87
C GLU A 18 9.94 6.17 2.58
N ASN A 19 10.11 6.30 3.90
CA ASN A 19 9.53 7.40 4.65
C ASN A 19 10.34 8.69 4.48
N ARG A 20 9.88 9.78 5.11
CA ARG A 20 10.56 11.09 5.04
C ARG A 20 12.03 11.06 5.53
N ASP A 21 12.35 10.15 6.45
CA ASP A 21 13.65 10.09 7.12
C ASP A 21 14.61 9.08 6.46
N GLY A 22 14.25 8.52 5.31
CA GLY A 22 15.09 7.59 4.55
C GLY A 22 14.93 6.12 4.92
N LEU A 23 14.03 5.78 5.86
CA LEU A 23 13.72 4.41 6.20
C LEU A 23 12.82 3.81 5.11
N ALA A 24 13.31 2.78 4.42
CA ALA A 24 12.51 1.96 3.52
C ALA A 24 12.38 0.54 4.07
N MET A 25 11.16 0.03 4.13
CA MET A 25 10.88 -1.33 4.60
C MET A 25 9.65 -1.88 3.90
N VAL A 26 9.75 -3.10 3.38
CA VAL A 26 8.64 -3.79 2.74
C VAL A 26 8.79 -5.30 2.97
N HIS A 27 7.71 -5.94 3.42
CA HIS A 27 7.66 -7.38 3.56
C HIS A 27 7.50 -8.05 2.18
N ALA A 28 8.09 -9.23 1.99
CA ALA A 28 8.01 -9.96 0.72
C ALA A 28 6.55 -10.21 0.28
N ALA A 29 5.67 -10.60 1.22
CA ALA A 29 4.25 -10.80 0.94
C ALA A 29 3.54 -9.52 0.45
N THR A 30 3.93 -8.35 0.95
CA THR A 30 3.39 -7.05 0.49
C THR A 30 3.79 -6.79 -0.95
N LEU A 31 5.05 -7.06 -1.30
CA LEU A 31 5.55 -6.89 -2.66
C LEU A 31 4.86 -7.88 -3.64
N GLU A 32 4.68 -9.12 -3.23
CA GLU A 32 3.96 -10.12 -4.01
C GLU A 32 2.50 -9.72 -4.25
N ALA A 33 1.81 -9.26 -3.20
CA ALA A 33 0.43 -8.79 -3.29
C ALA A 33 0.30 -7.57 -4.22
N LEU A 34 1.23 -6.61 -4.14
CA LEU A 34 1.28 -5.44 -5.02
C LEU A 34 1.47 -5.83 -6.50
N GLU A 35 2.33 -6.80 -6.81
CA GLU A 35 2.51 -7.29 -8.17
C GLU A 35 1.23 -7.95 -8.70
N ARG A 36 0.57 -8.77 -7.89
CA ARG A 36 -0.71 -9.40 -8.25
C ARG A 36 -1.81 -8.36 -8.50
N VAL A 37 -1.92 -7.35 -7.63
CA VAL A 37 -2.84 -6.22 -7.81
C VAL A 37 -2.58 -5.49 -9.14
N ARG A 38 -1.32 -5.15 -9.42
CA ARG A 38 -0.94 -4.48 -10.67
C ARG A 38 -1.35 -5.30 -11.89
N ARG A 39 -1.06 -6.60 -11.90
CA ARG A 39 -1.42 -7.51 -13.00
C ARG A 39 -2.93 -7.58 -13.23
N ASP A 40 -3.71 -7.76 -12.17
CA ASP A 40 -5.16 -7.83 -12.25
C ASP A 40 -5.77 -6.52 -12.77
N LEU A 41 -5.23 -5.37 -12.35
CA LEU A 41 -5.66 -4.07 -12.86
C LEU A 41 -5.30 -3.88 -14.33
N CYS A 42 -4.09 -4.25 -14.74
CA CYS A 42 -3.68 -4.19 -16.15
C CYS A 42 -4.60 -5.07 -17.02
N ALA A 43 -4.87 -6.30 -16.58
CA ALA A 43 -5.76 -7.22 -17.29
C ALA A 43 -7.20 -6.69 -17.37
N ALA A 44 -7.72 -6.11 -16.29
CA ALA A 44 -9.09 -5.58 -16.24
C ALA A 44 -9.28 -4.32 -17.10
N VAL A 45 -8.26 -3.46 -17.19
CA VAL A 45 -8.30 -2.22 -17.98
C VAL A 45 -7.91 -2.46 -19.44
N GLY A 46 -7.10 -3.48 -19.72
CA GLY A 46 -6.50 -3.71 -21.04
C GLY A 46 -5.36 -2.72 -21.38
N GLU A 47 -4.86 -1.99 -20.37
CA GLU A 47 -3.74 -1.04 -20.49
C GLU A 47 -2.78 -1.20 -19.31
N GLU A 48 -1.57 -0.65 -19.43
CA GLU A 48 -0.65 -0.58 -18.30
C GLU A 48 -1.24 0.31 -17.19
N VAL A 49 -1.25 -0.22 -15.97
CA VAL A 49 -1.66 0.49 -14.75
C VAL A 49 -0.45 0.65 -13.84
N TRP A 50 -0.24 1.87 -13.36
CA TRP A 50 0.74 2.17 -12.33
C TRP A 50 0.06 2.14 -10.97
N VAL A 51 0.58 1.29 -10.08
CA VAL A 51 0.26 1.31 -8.66
C VAL A 51 1.30 2.20 -7.98
N ILE A 52 0.83 3.28 -7.34
CA ILE A 52 1.68 4.31 -6.75
C ILE A 52 1.56 4.19 -5.24
N ILE A 53 2.70 3.95 -4.57
CA ILE A 53 2.79 3.95 -3.12
C ILE A 53 2.76 5.39 -2.63
N THR A 54 1.78 5.72 -1.79
CA THR A 54 1.65 7.05 -1.15
C THR A 54 2.16 7.03 0.29
N ASP A 55 2.14 5.86 0.94
CA ASP A 55 2.75 5.61 2.24
C ASP A 55 3.05 4.12 2.41
N ALA A 56 4.06 3.76 3.21
CA ALA A 56 4.47 2.37 3.43
C ALA A 56 4.95 2.12 4.85
N VAL A 57 6.04 2.77 5.27
CA VAL A 57 6.63 2.59 6.60
C VAL A 57 6.65 3.90 7.38
N ARG A 58 6.41 3.81 8.69
CA ARG A 58 6.47 4.91 9.63
C ARG A 58 7.33 4.52 10.82
N THR A 59 8.14 5.47 11.29
CA THR A 59 8.68 5.41 12.65
C THR A 59 7.60 5.78 13.67
N GLN A 60 7.87 5.55 14.96
CA GLN A 60 6.99 6.04 16.02
C GLN A 60 6.89 7.58 15.98
N ALA A 61 8.01 8.27 15.72
CA ALA A 61 8.05 9.72 15.59
C ALA A 61 7.22 10.23 14.39
N ASP A 62 7.23 9.53 13.24
CA ASP A 62 6.35 9.83 12.11
C ASP A 62 4.87 9.77 12.51
N LEU A 63 4.51 8.70 13.23
CA LEU A 63 3.13 8.47 13.64
C LEU A 63 2.66 9.55 14.62
N GLU A 64 3.51 9.95 15.57
CA GLU A 64 3.22 11.03 16.52
C GLU A 64 3.07 12.38 15.81
N ARG A 65 3.92 12.68 14.81
CA ARG A 65 3.77 13.88 13.97
C ARG A 65 2.44 13.90 13.23
N LEU A 66 2.03 12.77 12.67
CA LEU A 66 0.73 12.65 12.00
C LEU A 66 -0.42 12.82 12.98
N ALA A 67 -0.32 12.23 14.16
CA ALA A 67 -1.33 12.37 15.21
C ALA A 67 -1.47 13.82 15.71
N ALA A 68 -0.36 14.55 15.81
CA ALA A 68 -0.39 15.98 16.15
C ALA A 68 -1.15 16.82 15.11
N ARG A 69 -1.16 16.38 13.84
CA ARG A 69 -1.84 17.08 12.74
C ARG A 69 -3.30 16.65 12.56
N TYR A 70 -3.59 15.36 12.69
CA TYR A 70 -4.88 14.77 12.32
C TYR A 70 -5.67 14.21 13.51
N GLY A 71 -5.10 14.22 14.71
CA GLY A 71 -5.66 13.57 15.89
C GLY A 71 -5.43 12.06 15.90
N TRP A 72 -5.45 11.48 17.10
CA TRP A 72 -5.50 10.04 17.28
C TRP A 72 -6.91 9.50 16.99
N THR A 73 -6.98 8.26 16.51
CA THR A 73 -8.23 7.56 16.27
C THR A 73 -8.02 6.07 16.50
N ASP A 74 -8.93 5.47 17.28
CA ASP A 74 -8.87 4.05 17.61
C ASP A 74 -9.74 3.20 16.67
N GLU A 75 -10.60 3.84 15.86
CA GLU A 75 -11.58 3.19 14.97
C GLU A 75 -11.32 3.54 13.50
N GLY A 76 -10.17 3.10 13.00
CA GLY A 76 -9.88 3.13 11.57
C GLY A 76 -9.87 4.53 10.96
N GLY A 77 -9.58 5.61 11.69
CA GLY A 77 -9.33 6.91 11.05
C GLY A 77 -7.91 7.04 10.49
N LEU A 78 -7.44 8.28 10.27
CA LEU A 78 -6.15 8.56 9.61
C LEU A 78 -4.91 8.11 10.41
N VAL A 79 -4.98 8.08 11.74
CA VAL A 79 -3.81 7.82 12.61
C VAL A 79 -4.17 6.96 13.83
N ALA A 80 -3.92 5.66 13.73
CA ALA A 80 -4.11 4.72 14.84
C ALA A 80 -2.83 4.52 15.65
N ARG A 81 -2.96 4.38 16.98
CA ARG A 81 -1.83 4.10 17.90
C ARG A 81 -1.07 2.84 17.54
N ARG A 82 -1.77 1.84 16.99
CA ARG A 82 -1.20 0.58 16.49
C ARG A 82 -1.26 0.51 14.97
N SER A 83 -0.86 1.60 14.30
CA SER A 83 -0.82 1.66 12.84
C SER A 83 0.07 0.56 12.26
N LYS A 84 -0.43 -0.12 11.22
CA LYS A 84 0.30 -1.20 10.54
C LYS A 84 1.46 -0.73 9.66
N HIS A 85 1.56 0.58 9.45
CA HIS A 85 2.75 1.19 8.85
C HIS A 85 3.95 1.24 9.79
N LEU A 86 3.76 1.08 11.11
CA LEU A 86 4.89 1.15 12.04
C LEU A 86 5.94 0.10 11.68
N ALA A 87 7.21 0.51 11.69
CA ALA A 87 8.35 -0.37 11.40
C ALA A 87 8.37 -1.64 12.27
N ALA A 88 7.80 -1.57 13.49
CA ALA A 88 7.62 -2.72 14.37
C ALA A 88 6.79 -3.87 13.75
N PHE A 89 5.98 -3.60 12.72
CA PHE A 89 5.21 -4.62 11.98
C PHE A 89 5.89 -5.09 10.69
N GLY A 90 7.13 -4.67 10.40
CA GLY A 90 7.93 -5.29 9.34
C GLY A 90 7.57 -4.91 7.91
N GLY A 91 6.93 -3.75 7.67
CA GLY A 91 6.62 -3.28 6.30
C GLY A 91 5.48 -4.05 5.62
N ILE A 92 4.49 -4.48 6.42
CA ILE A 92 3.33 -5.25 5.94
C ILE A 92 2.20 -4.41 5.35
N ALA A 93 2.26 -3.07 5.47
CA ALA A 93 1.18 -2.17 5.10
C ALA A 93 1.61 -1.16 4.03
N VAL A 94 0.66 -0.75 3.19
CA VAL A 94 0.83 0.27 2.17
C VAL A 94 -0.46 1.07 1.98
N ASP A 95 -0.30 2.38 1.76
CA ASP A 95 -1.33 3.24 1.22
C ASP A 95 -1.01 3.45 -0.26
N ILE A 96 -1.99 3.22 -1.13
CA ILE A 96 -1.78 3.23 -2.59
C ILE A 96 -2.88 3.97 -3.34
N VAL A 97 -2.52 4.49 -4.51
CA VAL A 97 -3.45 4.86 -5.57
C VAL A 97 -3.06 4.15 -6.86
N ALA A 98 -3.97 4.06 -7.82
CA ALA A 98 -3.66 3.50 -9.13
C ALA A 98 -4.11 4.42 -10.26
N VAL A 99 -3.34 4.47 -11.33
CA VAL A 99 -3.64 5.26 -12.54
C VAL A 99 -3.35 4.45 -13.79
N VAL A 100 -4.12 4.68 -14.85
CA VAL A 100 -3.76 4.20 -16.18
C VAL A 100 -2.51 4.95 -16.63
N ALA A 101 -1.45 4.23 -17.02
CA ALA A 101 -0.12 4.79 -17.27
C ALA A 101 -0.15 5.86 -18.37
N ARG A 102 -0.88 5.57 -19.46
CA ARG A 102 -0.97 6.42 -20.64
C ARG A 102 -1.73 7.73 -20.38
N THR A 103 -2.87 7.66 -19.69
CA THR A 103 -3.79 8.82 -19.55
C THR A 103 -3.71 9.49 -18.19
N ARG A 104 -3.07 8.85 -17.21
CA ARG A 104 -3.06 9.25 -15.79
C ARG A 104 -4.43 9.28 -15.13
N GLN A 105 -5.46 8.75 -15.80
CA GLN A 105 -6.77 8.64 -15.22
C GLN A 105 -6.71 7.71 -14.00
N ARG A 106 -7.24 8.19 -12.86
CA ARG A 106 -7.31 7.38 -11.64
C ARG A 106 -8.22 6.17 -11.85
N ILE A 107 -7.74 5.02 -11.39
CA ILE A 107 -8.58 3.86 -11.12
C ILE A 107 -9.49 4.24 -9.94
N PRO A 108 -10.82 4.04 -10.03
CA PRO A 108 -11.72 4.33 -8.92
C PRO A 108 -11.31 3.59 -7.65
N GLN A 109 -11.33 4.27 -6.50
CA GLN A 109 -10.87 3.73 -5.21
C GLN A 109 -11.51 2.38 -4.87
N GLY A 110 -12.84 2.25 -5.04
CA GLY A 110 -13.54 0.99 -4.81
C GLY A 110 -13.21 -0.12 -5.80
N VAL A 111 -12.73 0.20 -7.02
CA VAL A 111 -12.22 -0.81 -7.96
C VAL A 111 -10.87 -1.32 -7.46
N LEU A 112 -9.94 -0.41 -7.13
CA LEU A 112 -8.63 -0.75 -6.58
C LEU A 112 -8.79 -1.59 -5.30
N GLY A 113 -9.62 -1.13 -4.36
CA GLY A 113 -9.87 -1.84 -3.10
C GLY A 113 -10.47 -3.23 -3.28
N ARG A 114 -11.36 -3.44 -4.27
CA ARG A 114 -11.87 -4.79 -4.59
C ARG A 114 -10.79 -5.73 -5.10
N VAL A 115 -9.84 -5.23 -5.89
CA VAL A 115 -8.70 -6.04 -6.36
C VAL A 115 -7.73 -6.33 -5.21
N CYS A 116 -7.41 -5.32 -4.37
CA CYS A 116 -6.55 -5.51 -3.19
C CYS A 116 -7.05 -6.60 -2.25
N ARG A 117 -8.37 -6.71 -2.03
CA ARG A 117 -8.98 -7.72 -1.13
C ARG A 117 -8.74 -9.17 -1.56
N ARG A 118 -8.26 -9.41 -2.79
CA ARG A 118 -7.90 -10.75 -3.26
C ARG A 118 -6.54 -11.23 -2.73
N TYR A 119 -5.68 -10.30 -2.31
CA TYR A 119 -4.26 -10.56 -2.04
C TYR A 119 -3.76 -10.01 -0.70
N PHE A 120 -4.51 -9.12 -0.07
CA PHE A 120 -4.21 -8.56 1.25
C PHE A 120 -5.22 -9.05 2.29
N ASP A 121 -4.74 -9.30 3.51
CA ASP A 121 -5.58 -9.76 4.63
C ASP A 121 -6.61 -8.72 5.06
N TRP A 122 -6.25 -7.44 4.97
CA TRP A 122 -7.15 -6.34 5.28
C TRP A 122 -6.97 -5.19 4.32
N VAL A 123 -8.10 -4.58 3.95
CA VAL A 123 -8.17 -3.47 3.01
C VAL A 123 -9.22 -2.47 3.44
N LYS A 124 -8.87 -1.19 3.37
CA LYS A 124 -9.80 -0.07 3.54
C LYS A 124 -9.67 0.90 2.36
N ASP A 125 -10.80 1.17 1.71
CA ASP A 125 -10.89 1.85 0.41
C ASP A 125 -11.96 2.95 0.38
N ASN A 126 -12.14 3.65 1.50
CA ASN A 126 -13.09 4.77 1.62
C ASN A 126 -12.47 6.02 2.28
N TYR A 127 -11.15 6.19 2.15
CA TYR A 127 -10.47 7.43 2.55
C TYR A 127 -10.84 8.59 1.61
N GLN A 128 -11.02 9.78 2.18
CA GLN A 128 -11.53 10.95 1.46
C GLN A 128 -10.60 11.46 0.35
N ASP A 129 -9.30 11.26 0.48
CA ASP A 129 -8.27 11.61 -0.52
C ASP A 129 -8.14 10.55 -1.65
N GLY A 130 -8.91 9.48 -1.56
CA GLY A 130 -9.03 8.43 -2.56
C GLY A 130 -7.93 7.38 -2.52
N HIS A 131 -7.07 7.33 -1.50
CA HIS A 131 -6.11 6.23 -1.35
C HIS A 131 -6.77 4.96 -0.81
N VAL A 132 -6.14 3.81 -1.05
CA VAL A 132 -6.53 2.52 -0.48
C VAL A 132 -5.42 2.09 0.48
N HIS A 133 -5.79 1.80 1.72
CA HIS A 133 -4.91 1.12 2.66
C HIS A 133 -5.04 -0.39 2.48
N ALA A 134 -3.91 -1.10 2.47
CA ALA A 134 -3.88 -2.55 2.45
C ALA A 134 -2.74 -3.08 3.33
N ASP A 135 -3.01 -4.12 4.13
CA ASP A 135 -2.02 -4.73 5.01
C ASP A 135 -2.13 -6.26 5.13
N ASN A 136 -0.99 -6.93 5.28
CA ASN A 136 -0.85 -8.39 5.43
C ASN A 136 -0.65 -8.79 6.91
N ARG A 137 -1.76 -8.80 7.66
CA ARG A 137 -1.81 -9.03 9.11
C ARG A 137 -1.25 -10.36 9.57
N SER A 138 -1.34 -11.41 8.76
CA SER A 138 -0.81 -12.73 9.12
C SER A 138 0.72 -12.73 9.29
N PHE A 139 1.40 -11.68 8.83
CA PHE A 139 2.85 -11.48 8.95
C PHE A 139 3.23 -10.36 9.92
N ALA A 140 2.26 -9.83 10.68
CA ALA A 140 2.57 -8.94 11.81
C ALA A 140 3.20 -9.78 12.93
N GLY A 141 4.48 -9.54 13.22
CA GLY A 141 5.21 -10.18 14.32
C GLY A 141 4.60 -9.92 15.69
#